data_AF-A0A5D0TS13-F1
#
_entry.id   AF-A0A5D0TS13-F1
#
_cell.length_a   1.000
_cell.length_b   1.000
_cell.length_c   1.000
_cell.angle_alpha   90.00
_cell.angle_beta   90.00
_cell.angle_gamma   90.00
#
_symmetry.space_group_name_H-M   'P 1'
#
loop_
_entity.id
_entity.type
_entity.pdbx_description
1 polymer ?
#
loop_
_entity_poly.entity_id
_entity_poly.type
_entity_poly.pdbx_seq_one_letter_code
_entity_poly.pdbx_strand_id
1 'polypeptide(L)'
;MKPTSESVTGFDQAWNAMRCYEARSRVNDKMARTMFLNDERIAFVHVDSSSRPDHMVLTAFGGNGARLGVETICNDDGGGLDLAPEFSHRPTRPVVPAVSDLDQVGEDGWIIAMNALRAYDADADRRKTQKTIVVAHLQDMVKDGEARCFLFGESLMAPETSVADQPDIDPPGKP
;
A
#
# COMPACT_ATOMS: atom_id res chain seq x y z
N MET A 1 35.52 11.27 17.99
CA MET A 1 34.24 11.85 17.52
C MET A 1 33.32 10.67 17.25
N LYS A 2 32.34 10.39 18.13
CA LYS A 2 31.39 9.30 17.90
C LYS A 2 30.38 9.78 16.85
N PRO A 3 30.10 9.02 15.78
CA PRO A 3 28.97 9.36 14.91
C PRO A 3 27.71 9.21 15.76
N THR A 4 27.07 10.33 16.07
CA THR A 4 25.68 10.34 16.50
C THR A 4 24.88 9.77 15.35
N SER A 5 24.13 8.70 15.61
CA SER A 5 23.23 8.07 14.64
C SER A 5 22.12 9.05 14.26
N GLU A 6 22.40 9.96 13.32
CA GLU A 6 21.37 10.65 12.57
C GLU A 6 20.57 9.56 11.86
N SER A 7 19.26 9.49 12.10
CA SER A 7 18.46 8.46 11.47
C SER A 7 18.61 8.57 9.95
N VAL A 8 18.85 7.42 9.33
CA VAL A 8 18.97 7.30 7.89
C VAL A 8 17.57 7.57 7.34
N THR A 9 17.37 8.77 6.80
CA THR A 9 16.05 9.30 6.45
C THR A 9 15.33 8.42 5.42
N GLY A 10 16.06 7.79 4.50
CA GLY A 10 15.48 6.85 3.55
C GLY A 10 15.09 5.52 4.20
N PHE A 11 15.85 5.00 5.16
CA PHE A 11 15.44 3.84 5.95
C PHE A 11 14.12 4.08 6.67
N ASP A 12 13.97 5.21 7.37
CA ASP A 12 12.71 5.54 8.07
C ASP A 12 11.53 5.64 7.09
N GLN A 13 11.76 6.23 5.91
CA GLN A 13 10.75 6.32 4.85
C GLN A 13 10.36 4.95 4.28
N ALA A 14 11.34 4.10 4.00
CA ALA A 14 11.14 2.74 3.51
C ALA A 14 10.38 1.89 4.54
N TRP A 15 10.79 1.97 5.80
CA TRP A 15 10.17 1.27 6.92
C TRP A 15 8.71 1.68 7.09
N ASN A 16 8.42 2.97 7.07
CA ASN A 16 7.05 3.48 7.16
C ASN A 16 6.20 3.02 5.97
N ALA A 17 6.74 3.10 4.74
CA ALA A 17 6.03 2.64 3.54
C ALA A 17 5.68 1.15 3.61
N MET A 18 6.64 0.32 4.05
CA MET A 18 6.46 -1.12 4.23
C MET A 18 5.40 -1.43 5.29
N ARG A 19 5.46 -0.79 6.48
CA ARG A 19 4.47 -0.99 7.53
C ARG A 19 3.06 -0.61 7.11
N CYS A 20 2.91 0.50 6.40
CA CYS A 20 1.62 0.92 5.86
C CYS A 20 1.08 -0.09 4.83
N TYR A 21 1.95 -0.61 3.95
CA TYR A 21 1.59 -1.66 3.01
C TYR A 21 1.17 -2.96 3.70
N GLU A 22 1.91 -3.41 4.72
CA GLU A 22 1.58 -4.63 5.47
C GLU A 22 0.21 -4.51 6.15
N ALA A 23 -0.08 -3.35 6.77
CA ALA A 23 -1.39 -3.09 7.37
C ALA A 23 -2.51 -3.15 6.32
N ARG A 24 -2.33 -2.50 5.16
CA ARG A 24 -3.33 -2.51 4.08
C ARG A 24 -3.53 -3.91 3.49
N SER A 25 -2.45 -4.62 3.21
CA SER A 25 -2.49 -6.00 2.69
C SER A 25 -3.23 -6.92 3.65
N ARG A 26 -2.94 -6.84 4.95
CA ARG A 26 -3.58 -7.69 5.96
C ARG A 26 -5.09 -7.45 6.05
N VAL A 27 -5.54 -6.19 5.98
CA VAL A 27 -6.98 -5.86 5.95
C VAL A 27 -7.63 -6.44 4.70
N ASN A 28 -7.01 -6.26 3.53
CA ASN A 28 -7.51 -6.80 2.27
C ASN A 28 -7.59 -8.33 2.28
N ASP A 29 -6.53 -9.01 2.72
CA ASP A 29 -6.45 -10.47 2.77
C ASP A 29 -7.49 -11.07 3.73
N LYS A 30 -7.71 -10.45 4.89
CA LYS A 30 -8.73 -10.89 5.84
C LYS A 30 -10.14 -10.68 5.31
N MET A 31 -10.41 -9.54 4.67
CA MET A 31 -11.72 -9.26 4.09
C MET A 31 -12.00 -10.09 2.84
N ALA A 32 -10.98 -10.49 2.09
CA ALA A 32 -11.09 -11.40 0.94
C ALA A 32 -11.53 -12.82 1.33
N ARG A 33 -11.40 -13.20 2.61
CA ARG A 33 -11.93 -14.47 3.14
C ARG A 33 -13.42 -14.41 3.47
N THR A 34 -14.02 -13.21 3.43
CA THR A 34 -15.44 -12.97 3.76
C THR A 34 -16.26 -12.79 2.49
N MET A 35 -17.58 -12.89 2.62
CA MET A 35 -18.49 -12.55 1.51
C MET A 35 -18.71 -11.03 1.35
N PHE A 36 -18.17 -10.20 2.26
CA PHE A 36 -18.52 -8.78 2.35
C PHE A 36 -18.00 -7.92 1.20
N LEU A 37 -16.86 -8.29 0.61
CA LEU A 37 -16.32 -7.57 -0.55
C LEU A 37 -17.27 -7.63 -1.75
N ASN A 38 -17.97 -8.75 -1.93
CA ASN A 38 -18.84 -9.01 -3.07
C ASN A 38 -20.27 -8.48 -2.89
N ASP A 39 -20.68 -8.16 -1.66
CA ASP A 39 -22.03 -7.63 -1.38
C ASP A 39 -22.02 -6.09 -1.35
N GLU A 40 -22.41 -5.48 -2.46
CA GLU A 40 -22.46 -4.02 -2.62
C GLU A 40 -23.36 -3.29 -1.60
N ARG A 41 -24.30 -4.00 -0.96
CA ARG A 41 -25.18 -3.42 0.05
C ARG A 41 -24.41 -3.08 1.32
N ILE A 42 -23.29 -3.76 1.58
CA ILE A 42 -22.45 -3.52 2.74
C ILE A 42 -21.58 -2.29 2.47
N ALA A 43 -21.79 -1.26 3.27
CA ALA A 43 -21.02 -0.03 3.24
C ALA A 43 -19.92 -0.02 4.30
N PHE A 44 -20.18 -0.64 5.46
CA PHE A 44 -19.28 -0.64 6.60
C PHE A 44 -19.15 -2.02 7.22
N VAL A 45 -17.96 -2.32 7.74
CA VAL A 45 -17.73 -3.52 8.55
C VAL A 45 -17.08 -3.09 9.86
N HIS A 46 -17.75 -3.34 10.98
CA HIS A 46 -17.14 -3.23 12.31
C HIS A 46 -16.36 -4.50 12.61
N VAL A 47 -15.13 -4.33 13.06
CA VAL A 47 -14.25 -5.37 13.55
C VAL A 47 -14.20 -5.23 15.06
N ASP A 48 -14.80 -6.19 15.75
CA ASP A 48 -14.78 -6.23 17.20
C ASP A 48 -13.37 -6.58 17.70
N SER A 49 -12.78 -5.68 18.48
CA SER A 49 -11.47 -5.90 19.11
C SER A 49 -11.56 -6.52 20.51
N SER A 50 -12.78 -6.71 21.03
CA SER A 50 -13.04 -7.30 22.35
C SER A 50 -13.08 -8.83 22.33
N SER A 51 -13.23 -9.44 21.14
CA SER A 51 -13.22 -10.89 21.00
C SER A 51 -11.81 -11.46 21.10
N ARG A 52 -11.74 -12.71 21.57
CA ARG A 52 -10.51 -13.48 21.84
C ARG A 52 -9.46 -13.35 20.72
N PRO A 53 -8.15 -13.40 21.02
CA PRO A 53 -7.08 -13.15 20.03
C PRO A 53 -7.06 -14.10 18.83
N ASP A 54 -7.71 -15.26 18.94
CA ASP A 54 -7.87 -16.31 17.93
C ASP A 54 -9.07 -16.10 16.98
N HIS A 55 -10.00 -15.19 17.29
CA HIS A 55 -11.19 -14.95 16.47
C HIS A 55 -11.53 -13.47 16.36
N MET A 56 -11.85 -13.01 15.16
CA MET A 56 -12.38 -11.66 14.95
C MET A 56 -13.85 -11.75 14.54
N VAL A 57 -14.71 -11.08 15.31
CA VAL A 57 -16.12 -10.94 14.96
C VAL A 57 -16.27 -9.70 14.07
N LEU A 58 -16.87 -9.91 12.91
CA LEU A 58 -17.10 -8.88 11.91
C LEU A 58 -18.60 -8.63 11.80
N THR A 59 -19.03 -7.39 11.98
CA THR A 59 -20.43 -6.99 11.80
C THR A 59 -20.56 -6.09 10.58
N ALA A 60 -21.37 -6.50 9.62
CA ALA A 60 -21.61 -5.77 8.38
C ALA A 60 -22.82 -4.85 8.50
N PHE A 61 -22.70 -3.64 7.96
CA PHE A 61 -23.73 -2.61 7.97
C PHE A 61 -23.94 -2.01 6.58
N GLY A 62 -25.19 -1.64 6.29
CA GLY A 62 -25.57 -0.91 5.10
C GLY A 62 -25.22 0.58 5.18
N GLY A 63 -25.40 1.30 4.08
CA GLY A 63 -25.14 2.75 4.02
C GLY A 63 -26.02 3.59 4.94
N ASN A 64 -27.16 3.05 5.38
CA ASN A 64 -28.04 3.67 6.39
C ASN A 64 -27.67 3.32 7.84
N GLY A 65 -26.59 2.55 8.04
CA GLY A 65 -26.17 2.07 9.36
C GLY A 65 -26.97 0.89 9.91
N ALA A 66 -27.87 0.28 9.13
CA ALA A 66 -28.59 -0.92 9.54
C ALA A 66 -27.69 -2.16 9.45
N ARG A 67 -27.77 -3.06 10.43
CA ARG A 67 -27.01 -4.31 10.43
C ARG A 67 -27.53 -5.25 9.34
N LEU A 68 -26.61 -5.75 8.51
CA LEU A 68 -26.91 -6.66 7.40
C LEU A 68 -26.45 -8.10 7.69
N GLY A 69 -25.43 -8.29 8.52
CA GLY A 69 -24.91 -9.62 8.81
C GLY A 69 -23.77 -9.62 9.83
N VAL A 70 -23.37 -10.82 10.24
CA VAL A 70 -22.18 -11.07 11.05
C VAL A 70 -21.43 -12.27 10.51
N GLU A 71 -20.11 -12.17 10.52
CA GLU A 71 -19.21 -13.26 10.16
C GLU A 71 -18.07 -13.31 11.19
N THR A 72 -17.53 -14.50 11.45
CA THR A 72 -16.39 -14.68 12.35
C THR A 72 -15.24 -15.27 11.55
N ILE A 73 -14.09 -14.61 11.58
CA ILE A 73 -12.86 -15.11 10.95
C ILE A 73 -11.91 -15.65 12.02
N CYS A 74 -11.28 -16.80 11.75
CA CYS A 74 -10.17 -17.30 12.56
C CYS A 74 -8.92 -16.46 12.28
N ASN A 75 -8.21 -16.13 13.35
CA ASN A 75 -6.98 -15.37 13.32
C ASN A 75 -5.79 -16.31 13.56
N ASP A 76 -5.46 -17.11 12.55
CA ASP A 76 -4.41 -18.13 12.62
C ASP A 76 -3.01 -17.51 12.87
N ASP A 77 -2.85 -16.24 12.54
CA ASP A 77 -1.59 -15.50 12.57
C ASP A 77 -1.27 -14.92 13.97
N GLY A 78 -2.19 -15.04 14.94
CA GLY A 78 -2.06 -14.46 16.28
C GLY A 78 -1.97 -12.94 16.35
N GLY A 79 -2.06 -12.24 15.22
CA GLY A 79 -1.94 -10.79 15.08
C GLY A 79 -3.30 -10.12 14.94
N GLY A 80 -3.58 -9.11 15.76
CA GLY A 80 -4.76 -8.26 15.59
C GLY A 80 -4.81 -7.60 14.21
N LEU A 81 -6.00 -7.09 13.84
CA LEU A 81 -6.15 -6.28 12.64
C LEU A 81 -5.75 -4.83 12.96
N ASP A 82 -4.51 -4.47 12.65
CA ASP A 82 -4.11 -3.06 12.63
C ASP A 82 -4.77 -2.40 11.41
N LEU A 83 -5.82 -1.62 11.65
CA LEU A 83 -6.54 -0.97 10.57
C LEU A 83 -5.73 0.19 10.00
N ALA A 84 -5.38 0.09 8.71
CA ALA A 84 -4.77 1.18 7.99
C ALA A 84 -5.71 2.41 7.98
N PRO A 85 -5.21 3.64 8.24
CA PRO A 85 -6.06 4.82 8.37
C PRO A 85 -6.97 5.08 7.17
N GLU A 86 -6.52 4.73 5.96
CA GLU A 86 -7.27 4.93 4.72
C GLU A 86 -8.53 4.06 4.63
N PHE A 87 -8.54 2.93 5.34
CA PHE A 87 -9.71 2.05 5.46
C PHE A 87 -10.58 2.39 6.66
N SER A 88 -10.10 3.24 7.57
CA SER A 88 -10.86 3.66 8.74
C SER A 88 -12.01 4.59 8.38
N HIS A 89 -13.15 4.34 9.00
CA HIS A 89 -14.31 5.23 8.99
C HIS A 89 -14.04 6.59 9.68
N ARG A 90 -13.09 6.66 10.62
CA ARG A 90 -12.82 7.88 11.41
C ARG A 90 -12.36 9.06 10.54
N PRO A 91 -11.46 8.89 9.56
CA PRO A 91 -11.10 9.95 8.61
C PRO A 91 -12.09 10.12 7.44
N THR A 92 -12.86 9.10 7.06
CA THR A 92 -13.78 9.19 5.91
C THR A 92 -15.20 9.66 6.25
N ARG A 93 -15.63 9.57 7.53
CA ARG A 93 -16.94 9.97 8.10
C ARG A 93 -18.05 10.27 7.07
N PRO A 94 -18.61 9.26 6.39
CA PRO A 94 -19.96 9.40 5.87
C PRO A 94 -20.89 9.72 7.04
N VAL A 95 -21.86 10.61 6.82
CA VAL A 95 -22.86 10.97 7.83
C VAL A 95 -23.80 9.77 8.00
N VAL A 96 -23.48 8.88 8.93
CA VAL A 96 -24.39 7.81 9.34
C VAL A 96 -25.51 8.46 10.17
N PRO A 97 -26.79 8.09 9.95
CA PRO A 97 -27.88 8.58 10.78
C PRO A 97 -27.62 8.29 12.27
N ALA A 98 -27.81 9.30 13.11
CA ALA A 98 -27.80 9.13 14.56
C ALA A 98 -28.80 8.04 14.98
N VAL A 99 -28.45 7.21 15.96
CA VAL A 99 -29.27 6.08 16.48
C VAL A 99 -29.28 4.82 15.58
N SER A 100 -28.51 4.78 14.49
CA SER A 100 -28.37 3.55 13.69
C SER A 100 -27.66 2.42 14.45
N ASP A 101 -27.80 1.17 14.00
CA ASP A 101 -27.08 0.04 14.63
C ASP A 101 -25.56 0.27 14.61
N LEU A 102 -25.06 0.94 13.56
CA LEU A 102 -23.66 1.35 13.43
C LEU A 102 -23.24 2.47 14.41
N ASP A 103 -24.17 3.31 14.88
CA ASP A 103 -23.93 4.31 15.92
C ASP A 103 -23.86 3.66 17.33
N GLN A 104 -24.45 2.46 17.48
CA GLN A 104 -24.52 1.73 18.74
C GLN A 104 -23.33 0.79 18.98
N VAL A 105 -22.63 0.35 17.93
CA VAL A 105 -21.30 -0.27 18.07
C VAL A 105 -20.32 0.84 18.46
N GLY A 106 -20.05 0.98 19.76
CA GLY A 106 -19.24 2.05 20.35
C GLY A 106 -17.78 2.09 19.87
N GLU A 107 -16.91 2.81 20.60
CA GLU A 107 -15.48 2.96 20.23
C GLU A 107 -14.65 1.67 20.36
N ASP A 108 -15.25 0.57 20.80
CA ASP A 108 -14.59 -0.73 20.97
C ASP A 108 -14.47 -1.42 19.60
N GLY A 109 -13.35 -1.16 18.92
CA GLY A 109 -12.99 -1.80 17.66
C GLY A 109 -12.75 -0.84 16.52
N TRP A 110 -12.76 -1.36 15.30
CA TRP A 110 -12.45 -0.60 14.10
C TRP A 110 -13.57 -0.70 13.08
N ILE A 111 -13.92 0.40 12.43
CA ILE A 111 -14.90 0.40 11.34
C ILE A 111 -14.17 0.57 10.01
N ILE A 112 -14.36 -0.40 9.12
CA ILE A 112 -13.81 -0.45 7.78
C ILE A 112 -14.83 0.14 6.81
N ALA A 113 -14.40 1.11 6.00
CA ALA A 113 -15.17 1.64 4.89
C ALA A 113 -15.00 0.72 3.66
N MET A 114 -16.05 -0.01 3.29
CA MET A 114 -15.97 -1.04 2.23
C MET A 114 -15.79 -0.44 0.84
N ASN A 115 -16.19 0.81 0.62
CA ASN A 115 -15.93 1.53 -0.63
C ASN A 115 -14.42 1.73 -0.86
N ALA A 116 -13.68 2.16 0.16
CA ALA A 116 -12.24 2.36 0.10
C ALA A 116 -11.52 1.02 -0.11
N LEU A 117 -12.01 -0.04 0.53
CA LEU A 117 -11.46 -1.38 0.37
C LEU A 117 -11.73 -1.98 -1.01
N ARG A 118 -12.92 -1.79 -1.60
CA ARG A 118 -13.23 -2.25 -2.96
C ARG A 118 -12.45 -1.49 -4.04
N ALA A 119 -12.13 -0.22 -3.78
CA ALA A 119 -11.30 0.59 -4.67
C ALA A 119 -9.80 0.32 -4.53
N TYR A 120 -9.40 -0.50 -3.55
CA TYR A 120 -7.99 -0.82 -3.29
C TYR A 120 -7.43 -1.77 -4.36
N ASP A 121 -6.38 -1.34 -5.04
CA ASP A 121 -5.61 -2.16 -5.98
C ASP A 121 -4.32 -2.65 -5.28
N ALA A 122 -4.34 -3.92 -4.87
CA ALA A 122 -3.23 -4.56 -4.17
C ALA A 122 -1.94 -4.61 -5.00
N ASP A 123 -2.04 -4.79 -6.32
CA ASP A 123 -0.88 -4.82 -7.21
C ASP A 123 -0.28 -3.43 -7.41
N ALA A 124 -1.12 -2.40 -7.54
CA ALA A 124 -0.67 -1.03 -7.56
C ALA A 124 0.01 -0.63 -6.24
N ASP A 125 -0.55 -0.98 -5.08
CA ASP A 125 0.05 -0.63 -3.79
C ASP A 125 1.38 -1.35 -3.56
N ARG A 126 1.48 -2.62 -3.95
CA ARG A 126 2.75 -3.37 -3.92
C ARG A 126 3.82 -2.70 -4.77
N ARG A 127 3.51 -2.35 -6.02
CA ARG A 127 4.45 -1.65 -6.92
C ARG A 127 4.85 -0.28 -6.37
N LYS A 128 3.89 0.49 -5.86
CA LYS A 128 4.13 1.81 -5.25
C LYS A 128 5.05 1.71 -4.03
N THR A 129 4.83 0.70 -3.18
CA THR A 129 5.65 0.45 -1.99
C THR A 129 7.06 0.03 -2.37
N GLN A 130 7.22 -0.92 -3.30
CA GLN A 130 8.53 -1.33 -3.81
C GLN A 130 9.31 -0.14 -4.39
N LYS A 131 8.66 0.68 -5.21
CA LYS A 131 9.27 1.90 -5.76
C LYS A 131 9.72 2.86 -4.65
N THR A 132 8.88 3.06 -3.63
CA THR A 132 9.18 3.96 -2.51
C THR A 132 10.40 3.49 -1.73
N ILE A 133 10.47 2.19 -1.42
CA ILE A 133 11.61 1.58 -0.71
C ILE A 133 12.90 1.74 -1.53
N VAL A 134 12.86 1.43 -2.84
CA VAL A 134 14.02 1.57 -3.71
C VAL A 134 14.49 3.03 -3.77
N VAL A 135 13.58 3.98 -3.99
CA VAL A 135 13.93 5.40 -4.06
C VAL A 135 14.54 5.89 -2.75
N ALA A 136 13.97 5.48 -1.62
CA ALA A 136 14.48 5.86 -0.31
C ALA A 136 15.88 5.30 -0.05
N HIS A 137 16.13 4.04 -0.41
CA HIS A 137 17.46 3.45 -0.32
C HIS A 137 18.50 4.16 -1.20
N LEU A 138 18.11 4.54 -2.43
CA LEU A 138 18.99 5.29 -3.33
C LEU A 138 19.35 6.69 -2.78
N GLN A 139 18.41 7.34 -2.08
CA GLN A 139 18.68 8.62 -1.42
C GLN A 139 19.74 8.48 -0.33
N ASP A 140 19.68 7.41 0.46
CA ASP A 140 20.68 7.14 1.49
C ASP A 140 22.06 6.89 0.88
N MET A 141 22.15 6.07 -0.18
CA MET A 141 23.42 5.83 -0.88
C MET A 141 24.06 7.11 -1.43
N VAL A 142 23.27 8.06 -1.92
CA VAL A 142 23.78 9.37 -2.38
C VAL A 142 24.23 10.22 -1.21
N LYS A 143 23.46 10.23 -0.12
CA LYS A 143 23.77 11.01 1.10
C LYS A 143 25.07 10.53 1.76
N ASP A 144 25.27 9.21 1.80
CA ASP A 144 26.44 8.58 2.40
C ASP A 144 27.68 8.61 1.49
N GLY A 145 27.53 9.15 0.26
CA GLY A 145 28.61 9.27 -0.72
C GLY A 145 28.99 7.95 -1.39
N GLU A 146 28.22 6.88 -1.17
CA GLU A 146 28.39 5.58 -1.80
C GLU A 146 28.02 5.61 -3.29
N ALA A 147 27.14 6.53 -3.69
CA ALA A 147 26.78 6.78 -5.08
C ALA A 147 26.83 8.26 -5.42
N ARG A 148 27.26 8.60 -6.64
CA ARG A 148 27.25 9.97 -7.17
C ARG A 148 26.06 10.25 -8.09
N CYS A 149 25.60 9.23 -8.81
CA CYS A 149 24.41 9.26 -9.65
C CYS A 149 23.93 7.84 -9.94
N PHE A 150 22.69 7.72 -10.41
CA PHE A 150 22.10 6.46 -10.88
C PHE A 150 21.58 6.64 -12.31
N LEU A 151 21.81 5.63 -13.15
CA LEU A 151 21.27 5.56 -14.51
C LEU A 151 20.07 4.62 -14.50
N PHE A 152 18.92 5.08 -14.99
CA PHE A 152 17.69 4.28 -15.10
C PHE A 152 17.29 4.16 -16.58
N GLY A 153 17.12 2.94 -17.08
CA GLY A 153 16.53 2.67 -18.41
C GLY A 153 17.18 1.51 -19.20
N GLU A 154 16.50 1.09 -20.28
CA GLU A 154 16.95 0.09 -21.27
C GLU A 154 18.17 0.52 -22.11
N SER A 155 18.68 1.73 -21.88
CA SER A 155 19.77 2.38 -22.64
C SER A 155 21.13 1.67 -22.56
N LEU A 156 21.24 0.54 -21.86
CA LEU A 156 22.43 -0.32 -21.83
C LEU A 156 22.48 -1.32 -23.01
N MET A 157 21.43 -1.40 -23.83
CA MET A 157 21.30 -2.36 -24.95
C MET A 157 21.31 -1.68 -26.33
N ALA A 158 22.18 -0.69 -26.55
CA ALA A 158 22.59 -0.35 -27.92
C ALA A 158 23.93 -1.06 -28.17
N PRO A 159 23.97 -2.16 -28.95
CA PRO A 159 25.24 -2.70 -29.39
C PRO A 159 25.92 -1.64 -30.26
N GLU A 160 27.21 -1.45 -30.01
CA GLU A 160 28.07 -0.52 -30.72
C GLU A 160 27.88 -0.64 -32.24
N THR A 161 27.23 0.36 -32.86
CA THR A 161 27.38 0.56 -34.31
C THR A 161 28.79 1.05 -34.55
N SER A 162 29.67 0.07 -34.76
CA SER A 162 30.87 0.08 -35.59
C SER A 162 30.99 1.35 -36.44
N VAL A 163 32.03 2.13 -36.16
CA VAL A 163 32.54 3.18 -37.03
C VAL A 163 33.04 2.49 -38.31
N ALA A 164 32.23 2.51 -39.37
CA ALA A 164 32.71 2.33 -40.73
C ALA A 164 33.14 3.71 -41.26
N ASP A 165 34.40 4.07 -41.01
CA ASP A 165 35.06 5.17 -41.69
C ASP A 165 35.58 4.64 -43.05
N GLN A 166 34.77 4.77 -44.09
CA GLN A 166 35.24 4.73 -45.47
C GLN A 166 35.18 6.15 -46.04
N PRO A 167 36.33 6.79 -46.35
CA PRO A 167 36.30 7.97 -47.17
C PRO A 167 36.16 7.55 -48.63
N ASP A 168 34.96 7.75 -49.18
CA ASP A 168 34.69 7.71 -50.62
C ASP A 168 34.56 9.15 -51.12
N ILE A 169 35.63 9.68 -51.73
CA ILE A 169 35.56 10.88 -52.56
C ILE A 169 36.32 10.61 -53.87
N ASP A 170 35.52 10.47 -54.92
CA ASP A 170 35.86 10.29 -56.34
C ASP A 170 36.81 11.38 -56.92
N PRO A 171 37.61 11.06 -57.95
CA PRO A 171 38.36 12.05 -58.75
C PRO A 171 37.48 12.62 -59.87
N PRO A 172 37.64 13.91 -60.24
CA PRO A 172 37.98 14.13 -61.65
C PRO A 172 38.83 15.39 -61.94
N GLY A 173 39.72 15.25 -62.93
CA GLY A 173 39.99 16.30 -63.91
C GLY A 173 41.30 17.09 -63.77
N LYS A 174 42.27 16.76 -64.61
CA LYS A 174 43.16 17.77 -65.22
C LYS A 174 43.29 17.49 -66.73
N PRO A 175 43.50 18.54 -67.54
CA PRO A 175 43.12 18.62 -68.95
C PRO A 175 43.91 17.72 -69.89
#